data_AF-A0A0N4YE28-F1
#
_entry.id   AF-A0A0N4YE28-F1
#
_cell.length_a   1.000
_cell.length_b   1.000
_cell.length_c   1.000
_cell.angle_alpha   90.00
_cell.angle_beta   90.00
_cell.angle_gamma   90.00
#
_symmetry.space_group_name_H-M   'P 1'
#
loop_
_entity.id
_entity.type
_entity.pdbx_description
1 polymer ?
#
loop_
_entity_poly.entity_id
_entity_poly.type
_entity_poly.pdbx_seq_one_letter_code
_entity_poly.pdbx_strand_id
1 'polypeptide(L)'
;MQKAVEYFGKARKIWPIPIMNMKCRTVSREINFTSTEKIDKFRLEQRVFLKENIIEEWFFEFGFVIPESTNTWQTLIEAAPESQMLPASLLSGNVVVETLFYDDDLLVSTSKVRLFYE
;
A
#
# COMPACT_ATOMS: atom_id res chain seq x y z
N MET A 1 -23.42 -8.25 -6.49
CA MET A 1 -22.29 -8.61 -7.37
C MET A 1 -21.04 -8.02 -6.75
N GLN A 2 -20.03 -8.84 -6.49
CA GLN A 2 -18.79 -8.44 -5.83
C GLN A 2 -17.85 -7.94 -6.93
N LYS A 3 -17.54 -6.64 -6.97
CA LYS A 3 -16.65 -6.05 -7.98
C LYS A 3 -15.27 -6.70 -7.83
N ALA A 4 -14.86 -7.50 -8.82
CA ALA A 4 -13.56 -8.16 -8.80
C ALA A 4 -12.49 -7.17 -9.27
N VAL A 5 -11.76 -6.58 -8.34
CA VAL A 5 -10.48 -5.94 -8.65
C VAL A 5 -9.43 -7.05 -8.58
N GLU A 6 -9.05 -7.59 -9.73
CA GLU A 6 -7.94 -8.54 -9.80
C GLU A 6 -6.62 -7.78 -9.67
N TYR A 7 -6.09 -7.77 -8.46
CA TYR A 7 -4.74 -7.27 -8.19
C TYR A 7 -3.71 -8.28 -8.70
N PHE A 8 -3.13 -8.03 -9.87
CA PHE A 8 -1.96 -8.77 -10.36
C PHE A 8 -0.65 -8.28 -9.72
N GLY A 9 -0.65 -7.96 -8.43
CA GLY A 9 0.61 -7.88 -7.71
C GLY A 9 1.08 -9.28 -7.40
N LYS A 10 1.90 -9.86 -8.28
CA LYS A 10 2.79 -10.94 -7.88
C LYS A 10 3.58 -10.43 -6.67
N ALA A 11 3.20 -10.88 -5.47
CA ALA A 11 4.06 -10.86 -4.29
C ALA A 11 5.22 -11.85 -4.51
N ARG A 12 6.05 -11.57 -5.52
CA ARG A 12 7.32 -12.23 -5.74
C ARG A 12 8.37 -11.17 -5.48
N LYS A 13 8.81 -11.09 -4.22
CA LYS A 13 9.74 -10.09 -3.69
C LYS A 13 9.20 -8.67 -3.77
N ILE A 14 8.56 -8.25 -2.69
CA ILE A 14 8.71 -6.87 -2.23
C ILE A 14 10.21 -6.77 -1.96
N TRP A 15 10.97 -6.22 -2.91
CA TRP A 15 12.38 -5.90 -2.72
C TRP A 15 12.51 -5.21 -1.36
N PRO A 16 13.54 -5.56 -0.56
CA PRO A 16 13.65 -5.10 0.81
C PRO A 16 13.48 -3.59 0.78
N ILE A 17 12.42 -3.10 1.42
CA ILE A 17 12.24 -1.68 1.65
C ILE A 17 13.50 -1.28 2.41
N PRO A 18 14.48 -0.59 1.81
CA PRO A 18 15.78 -0.43 2.42
C PRO A 18 15.70 0.78 3.35
N ILE A 19 14.79 0.74 4.32
CA ILE A 19 14.78 1.69 5.41
C ILE A 19 15.74 1.14 6.44
N MET A 20 17.03 1.26 6.17
CA MET A 20 18.02 1.27 7.23
C MET A 20 19.22 2.16 6.91
N ASN A 21 19.49 2.44 5.62
CA ASN A 21 20.68 3.22 5.22
C ASN A 21 20.41 4.35 4.20
N MET A 22 19.16 4.64 3.81
CA MET A 22 18.89 5.67 2.80
C MET A 22 18.34 6.95 3.42
N LYS A 23 19.09 8.05 3.24
CA LYS A 23 18.73 9.46 3.48
C LYS A 23 17.56 9.95 2.59
N CYS A 24 16.63 9.07 2.22
CA CYS A 24 15.58 9.34 1.25
C CYS A 24 14.34 9.85 1.99
N ARG A 25 14.04 11.14 1.82
CA ARG A 25 12.90 11.79 2.47
C ARG A 25 11.56 11.36 1.89
N THR A 26 11.54 10.85 0.66
CA THR A 26 10.32 10.49 -0.05
C THR A 26 10.55 9.23 -0.87
N VAL A 27 9.70 8.23 -0.66
CA VAL A 27 9.66 7.00 -1.43
C VAL A 27 8.49 7.08 -2.41
N SER A 28 8.77 6.85 -3.69
CA SER A 28 7.71 6.67 -4.69
C SER A 28 7.28 5.20 -4.70
N ARG A 29 5.97 4.97 -4.72
CA ARG A 29 5.36 3.65 -4.91
C ARG A 29 4.57 3.67 -6.21
N GLU A 30 4.68 2.61 -6.98
CA GLU A 30 3.86 2.40 -8.17
C GLU A 30 2.96 1.20 -7.98
N ILE A 31 1.67 1.37 -8.28
CA ILE A 31 0.66 0.32 -8.26
C ILE A 31 0.15 0.17 -9.69
N ASN A 32 0.20 -1.06 -10.20
CA ASN A 32 -0.41 -1.43 -11.47
C ASN A 32 -1.66 -2.26 -11.16
N PHE A 33 -2.81 -1.84 -11.68
CA PHE A 33 -4.08 -2.53 -11.44
C PHE A 33 -4.96 -2.51 -12.68
N THR A 34 -5.80 -3.54 -12.78
CA THR A 34 -6.81 -3.69 -13.82
C THR A 34 -8.18 -3.76 -13.15
N SER A 35 -9.18 -3.13 -13.75
CA SER A 35 -10.57 -3.22 -13.29
C SER A 35 -11.48 -3.58 -14.45
N THR A 36 -12.28 -4.64 -14.29
CA THR A 36 -13.34 -4.97 -15.26
C THR A 36 -14.55 -4.05 -15.09
N GLU A 37 -14.80 -3.62 -13.86
CA GLU A 37 -15.93 -2.78 -13.48
C GLU A 37 -15.53 -1.29 -13.47
N LYS A 38 -16.51 -0.41 -13.67
CA LYS A 38 -16.35 1.03 -13.43
C LYS A 38 -16.21 1.30 -11.92
N ILE A 39 -15.28 2.17 -11.54
CA ILE A 39 -15.13 2.68 -10.17
C ILE A 39 -15.26 4.20 -10.23
N ASP A 40 -16.16 4.78 -9.44
CA ASP A 40 -16.48 6.21 -9.51
C ASP A 40 -15.43 7.05 -8.76
N LYS A 41 -15.03 6.59 -7.56
CA LYS A 41 -14.00 7.26 -6.76
C LYS A 41 -13.08 6.25 -6.11
N PHE A 42 -12.12 5.73 -6.88
CA PHE A 42 -11.15 4.78 -6.39
C PHE A 42 -10.18 5.46 -5.41
N ARG A 43 -10.10 4.91 -4.20
CA ARG A 43 -9.18 5.37 -3.14
C ARG A 43 -8.65 4.20 -2.31
N LEU A 44 -7.52 4.43 -1.65
CA LEU A 44 -6.87 3.49 -0.75
C LEU A 44 -6.73 4.08 0.65
N GLU A 45 -6.95 3.23 1.64
CA GLU A 45 -6.44 3.46 3.00
C GLU A 45 -5.39 2.40 3.28
N GLN A 46 -4.21 2.83 3.68
CA GLN A 46 -3.13 1.93 4.07
C GLN A 46 -2.82 2.13 5.55
N ARG A 47 -2.81 1.03 6.30
CA ARG A 47 -2.42 1.02 7.71
C ARG A 47 -1.19 0.15 7.90
N VAL A 48 -0.18 0.69 8.56
CA VAL A 48 1.01 -0.05 8.94
C VAL A 48 0.90 -0.43 10.40
N PHE A 49 0.86 -1.73 10.65
CA PHE A 49 0.84 -2.29 11.99
C PHE A 49 2.23 -2.76 12.37
N LEU A 50 2.70 -2.36 13.55
CA LEU A 50 3.79 -3.04 14.24
C LEU A 50 3.16 -3.86 15.38
N LYS A 51 3.14 -5.18 15.21
CA LYS A 51 2.33 -6.09 16.03
C LYS A 51 0.84 -5.71 15.94
N GLU A 52 0.24 -5.21 17.02
CA GLU A 52 -1.18 -4.81 17.08
C GLU A 52 -1.38 -3.29 17.02
N ASN A 53 -0.31 -2.51 17.08
CA ASN A 53 -0.41 -1.05 17.08
C ASN A 53 -0.26 -0.51 15.66
N ILE A 54 -1.15 0.40 15.27
CA ILE A 54 -0.98 1.20 14.06
C ILE A 54 0.13 2.21 14.32
N ILE A 55 1.16 2.21 13.47
CA ILE A 55 2.28 3.14 13.54
C ILE A 55 2.22 4.21 12.44
N GLU A 56 1.58 3.89 11.31
CA GLU A 56 1.35 4.84 10.22
C GLU A 56 0.02 4.57 9.52
N GLU A 57 -0.64 5.63 9.06
CA GLU A 57 -1.83 5.58 8.21
C GLU A 57 -1.64 6.51 7.02
N TRP A 58 -2.00 6.02 5.83
CA TRP A 58 -1.94 6.80 4.60
C TRP A 58 -3.25 6.70 3.83
N PHE A 59 -3.62 7.82 3.21
CA PHE A 59 -4.84 7.97 2.44
C PHE A 59 -4.45 8.44 1.04
N PHE A 60 -4.87 7.70 0.02
CA PHE A 60 -4.56 8.01 -1.37
C PHE A 60 -5.83 7.98 -2.21
N GLU A 61 -5.98 8.96 -3.09
CA GLU A 61 -7.09 9.03 -4.04
C GLU A 61 -6.58 8.92 -5.47
N PHE A 62 -7.15 8.00 -6.23
CA PHE A 62 -6.93 7.87 -7.68
C PHE A 62 -8.03 8.56 -8.47
N GLY A 63 -9.28 8.41 -8.02
CA GLY A 63 -10.46 8.96 -8.67
C GLY A 63 -11.11 7.95 -9.63
N PHE A 64 -11.58 8.43 -10.77
CA PHE A 64 -12.38 7.63 -11.69
C PHE A 64 -11.58 6.52 -12.38
N VAL A 65 -12.11 5.30 -12.41
CA VAL A 65 -11.53 4.16 -13.15
C VAL A 65 -12.48 3.71 -14.25
N ILE A 66 -11.96 3.74 -15.48
CA ILE A 66 -12.66 3.27 -16.67
C ILE A 66 -12.83 1.74 -16.58
N PRO A 67 -14.00 1.17 -16.90
CA PRO A 67 -14.17 -0.28 -16.97
C PRO A 67 -13.23 -0.90 -18.03
N GLU A 68 -12.79 -2.13 -17.78
CA GLU A 68 -11.85 -2.89 -18.62
C GLU A 68 -10.50 -2.17 -18.88
N SER A 69 -10.09 -1.28 -17.98
CA SER A 69 -8.83 -0.54 -18.10
C SER A 69 -7.73 -1.10 -17.20
N THR A 70 -6.49 -0.91 -17.63
CA THR A 70 -5.28 -1.12 -16.82
C THR A 70 -4.63 0.23 -16.56
N ASN A 71 -4.35 0.51 -15.30
CA ASN A 71 -3.84 1.80 -14.85
C ASN A 71 -2.55 1.59 -14.06
N THR A 72 -1.64 2.55 -14.23
CA THR A 72 -0.44 2.69 -13.44
C THR A 72 -0.59 3.92 -12.56
N TRP A 73 -0.53 3.74 -11.26
CA TRP A 73 -0.69 4.80 -10.28
C TRP A 73 0.57 4.95 -9.43
N GLN A 74 1.18 6.13 -9.51
CA GLN A 74 2.31 6.49 -8.67
C GLN A 74 1.85 7.34 -7.48
N THR A 75 2.28 6.96 -6.28
CA THR A 75 2.04 7.65 -5.02
C THR A 75 3.36 7.98 -4.36
N LEU A 76 3.42 9.11 -3.64
CA LEU A 76 4.58 9.52 -2.88
C LEU A 76 4.29 9.34 -1.40
N ILE A 77 5.26 8.79 -0.68
CA ILE A 77 5.21 8.62 0.77
C ILE A 77 6.44 9.27 1.37
N GLU A 78 6.23 10.17 2.30
CA GLU A 78 7.31 10.80 3.04
C GLU A 78 7.77 9.88 4.17
N ALA A 79 9.09 9.77 4.32
CA ALA A 79 9.67 9.00 5.40
C ALA A 79 9.54 9.77 6.71
N ALA A 80 9.23 9.06 7.80
CA ALA A 80 9.32 9.62 9.13
C ALA A 80 10.76 10.12 9.43
N PRO A 81 10.92 11.17 10.25
CA PRO A 81 12.22 11.62 10.73
C PRO A 81 13.08 10.47 11.31
N GLU A 82 14.40 10.53 11.14
CA GLU A 82 15.33 9.49 11.62
C GLU A 82 15.17 9.18 13.11
N SER A 83 14.83 10.17 13.93
CA SER A 83 14.60 10.01 15.38
C SER A 83 13.39 9.11 15.71
N GLN A 84 12.52 8.85 14.74
CA GLN A 84 11.33 8.01 14.87
C GLN A 84 11.50 6.67 14.13
N MET A 85 12.65 6.44 13.48
CA MET A 85 12.92 5.18 12.78
C MET A 85 13.26 4.06 13.76
N LEU A 86 12.69 2.88 13.50
CA LEU A 86 12.91 1.68 14.29
C LEU A 86 13.95 0.76 13.60
N PRO A 87 14.73 -0.02 14.37
CA PRO A 87 15.74 -0.94 13.81
C PRO A 87 15.09 -2.12 13.05
N ALA A 88 15.78 -2.67 12.04
CA ALA A 88 15.21 -3.67 11.11
C ALA A 88 14.90 -4.96 11.82
N SER A 89 15.74 -5.32 12.79
CA SER A 89 15.54 -6.47 13.66
C SER A 89 14.22 -6.39 14.43
N LEU A 90 13.72 -5.19 14.72
CA LEU A 90 12.42 -4.99 15.35
C LEU A 90 11.28 -5.02 14.32
N LEU A 91 11.51 -4.53 13.11
CA LEU A 91 10.49 -4.42 12.06
C LEU A 91 10.25 -5.75 11.31
N SER A 92 11.31 -6.50 11.04
CA SER A 92 11.28 -7.73 10.23
C SER A 92 10.37 -8.78 10.85
N GLY A 93 9.38 -9.23 10.07
CA GLY A 93 8.37 -10.19 10.50
C GLY A 93 7.32 -9.63 11.45
N ASN A 94 7.48 -8.41 11.98
CA ASN A 94 6.54 -7.80 12.93
C ASN A 94 5.66 -6.72 12.29
N VAL A 95 6.03 -6.23 11.10
CA VAL A 95 5.25 -5.25 10.36
C VAL A 95 4.25 -5.91 9.42
N VAL A 96 3.00 -5.47 9.49
CA VAL A 96 1.93 -5.83 8.54
C VAL A 96 1.38 -4.56 7.92
N VAL A 97 1.33 -4.51 6.59
CA VAL A 97 0.64 -3.45 5.84
C VAL A 97 -0.73 -3.98 5.45
N GLU A 98 -1.78 -3.35 5.97
CA GLU A 98 -3.16 -3.54 5.52
C GLU A 98 -3.47 -2.48 4.47
N THR A 99 -4.05 -2.87 3.34
CA THR A 99 -4.55 -1.96 2.31
C THR A 99 -6.02 -2.22 2.09
N LEU A 100 -6.83 -1.20 2.29
CA LEU A 100 -8.27 -1.21 2.05
C LEU A 100 -8.52 -0.46 0.74
N PHE A 101 -9.27 -1.09 -0.15
CA PHE A 101 -9.59 -0.57 -1.48
C PHE A 101 -11.05 -0.14 -1.49
N TYR A 102 -11.33 1.12 -1.84
CA TYR A 102 -12.68 1.67 -1.82
C TYR A 102 -13.13 2.23 -3.17
N ASP A 103 -14.44 2.20 -3.39
CA ASP A 103 -15.18 3.03 -4.33
C ASP A 103 -16.03 4.02 -3.53
N ASP A 104 -15.54 5.25 -3.35
CA ASP A 104 -16.08 6.21 -2.39
C ASP A 104 -16.14 5.61 -0.96
N ASP A 105 -17.31 5.38 -0.37
CA ASP A 105 -17.45 4.76 0.95
C ASP A 105 -17.55 3.22 0.91
N LEU A 106 -17.67 2.63 -0.28
CA LEU A 106 -17.83 1.19 -0.44
C LEU A 106 -16.48 0.48 -0.37
N LEU A 107 -16.25 -0.30 0.69
CA LEU A 107 -15.10 -1.20 0.77
C LEU A 107 -15.22 -2.32 -0.28
N VAL A 108 -14.33 -2.32 -1.27
CA VAL A 108 -14.29 -3.30 -2.35
C VAL A 108 -13.48 -4.52 -1.94
N SER A 109 -12.30 -4.31 -1.36
CA SER A 109 -11.44 -5.40 -0.91
C SER A 109 -10.45 -4.96 0.17
N THR A 110 -9.84 -5.95 0.82
CA THR A 110 -8.75 -5.73 1.79
C THR A 110 -7.60 -6.69 1.47
N SER A 111 -6.38 -6.16 1.52
CA SER A 111 -5.14 -6.93 1.40
C SER A 111 -4.29 -6.76 2.66
N LYS A 112 -3.60 -7.83 3.06
CA LYS A 112 -2.63 -7.80 4.17
C LYS A 112 -1.32 -8.42 3.73
N VAL A 113 -0.24 -7.70 3.97
CA VAL A 113 1.11 -8.11 3.58
C VAL A 113 2.05 -7.96 4.76
N ARG A 114 2.71 -9.03 5.16
CA ARG A 114 3.75 -9.00 6.20
C ARG A 114 5.10 -8.70 5.57
N LEU A 115 5.82 -7.74 6.16
CA LEU A 115 7.14 -7.32 5.68
C LEU A 115 8.25 -8.07 6.40
N PHE A 116 9.27 -8.48 5.65
CA PHE A 116 10.51 -9.04 6.15
C PHE A 116 11.66 -8.23 5.56
N TYR A 117 12.60 -7.84 6.42
CA TYR A 117 13.84 -7.15 6.07
C TYR A 117 14.99 -8.14 6.27
N GLU A 118 15.91 -8.20 5.30
CA GLU A 118 17.19 -8.94 5.37
C GLU A 118 18.33 -8.00 5.80
#